data_AF-Q9HJP5-F1
#
_entry.id   AF-Q9HJP5-F1
#
_cell.length_a   1.000
_cell.length_b   1.000
_cell.length_c   1.000
_cell.angle_alpha   90.00
_cell.angle_beta   90.00
_cell.angle_gamma   90.00
#
_symmetry.space_group_name_H-M   'P 1'
#
loop_
_entity.id
_entity.type
_entity.pdbx_description
1 polymer ?
#
loop_
_entity_poly.entity_id
_entity_poly.type
_entity_poly.pdbx_seq_one_letter_code
_entity_poly.pdbx_strand_id
1 'polypeptide(L)'
;MREEVKTVIKVKTVGDVPAIVSARKSITEGKVKDAIISGYRDVKNDYMRYFGIQQAPDEGERLFIVNTLKGLGIDLPEESIVDGKFIIDRISGMDLASTDPKVACFVKIAEFYLKYYEKAKYSDSVIEDDGEIIERLTGIYNYMDITKLYFKGDDAGVGT
;
A
#
# COMPACT_ATOMS: atom_id res chain seq x y z
N MET A 1 2.25 18.95 46.57
CA MET A 1 1.46 17.94 45.83
C MET A 1 2.39 17.29 44.83
N ARG A 2 2.58 15.97 44.88
CA ARG A 2 3.33 15.24 43.83
C ARG A 2 2.35 14.98 42.70
N GLU A 3 2.64 15.47 41.50
CA GLU A 3 1.89 15.09 40.31
C GLU A 3 2.07 13.59 40.08
N GLU A 4 0.98 12.85 40.13
CA GLU A 4 0.96 11.46 39.69
C GLU A 4 1.20 11.44 38.18
N VAL A 5 2.40 11.05 37.78
CA VAL A 5 2.73 10.79 36.38
C VAL A 5 1.88 9.60 35.92
N LYS A 6 0.77 9.89 35.26
CA LYS A 6 -0.02 8.88 34.56
C LYS A 6 0.74 8.45 33.32
N THR A 7 1.27 7.23 33.35
CA THR A 7 1.83 6.58 32.16
C THR A 7 0.70 6.36 31.15
N VAL A 8 0.72 7.10 30.04
CA VAL A 8 -0.20 6.90 28.92
C VAL A 8 0.49 5.98 27.92
N ILE A 9 0.05 4.72 27.85
CA ILE A 9 0.49 3.78 26.81
C ILE A 9 -0.31 4.12 25.54
N LYS A 10 0.36 4.62 24.49
CA LYS A 10 -0.23 4.79 23.16
C LYS A 10 0.09 3.57 22.31
N VAL A 11 -0.91 2.74 22.02
CA VAL A 11 -0.78 1.64 21.06
C VAL A 11 -0.93 2.23 19.66
N LYS A 12 0.08 2.06 18.80
CA LYS A 12 0.04 2.44 17.38
C LYS A 12 -0.38 1.24 16.53
N THR A 13 -1.29 1.46 15.61
CA THR A 13 -1.87 0.44 14.75
C THR A 13 -1.72 0.81 13.28
N VAL A 14 -1.96 -0.15 12.37
CA VAL A 14 -2.00 0.14 10.92
C VAL A 14 -3.04 1.22 10.59
N GLY A 15 -4.13 1.29 11.36
CA GLY A 15 -5.14 2.33 11.22
C GLY A 15 -4.63 3.75 11.48
N ASP A 16 -3.48 3.90 12.14
CA ASP A 16 -2.84 5.19 12.44
C ASP A 16 -1.81 5.60 11.38
N VAL A 17 -1.58 4.76 10.36
CA VAL A 17 -0.67 5.08 9.26
C VAL A 17 -1.23 6.27 8.47
N PRO A 18 -0.42 7.31 8.16
CA PRO A 18 -0.90 8.52 7.50
C PRO A 18 -1.70 8.30 6.22
N ALA A 19 -1.29 7.34 5.38
CA ALA A 19 -2.00 6.97 4.16
C ALA A 19 -3.43 6.46 4.46
N ILE A 20 -3.59 5.62 5.49
CA ILE A 20 -4.88 5.03 5.88
C ILE A 20 -5.80 6.10 6.47
N VAL A 21 -5.26 6.95 7.35
CA VAL A 21 -6.01 8.07 7.93
C VAL A 21 -6.51 9.02 6.83
N SER A 22 -5.64 9.33 5.86
CA SER A 22 -5.97 10.24 4.75
C SER A 22 -7.02 9.64 3.82
N ALA A 23 -6.89 8.37 3.45
CA ALA A 23 -7.87 7.68 2.63
C ALA A 23 -9.24 7.63 3.32
N ARG A 24 -9.30 7.33 4.62
CA ARG A 24 -10.57 7.28 5.38
C ARG A 24 -11.26 8.64 5.41
N LYS A 25 -10.48 9.71 5.58
CA LYS A 25 -10.99 11.08 5.52
C LYS A 25 -11.60 11.38 4.14
N SER A 26 -10.88 11.08 3.06
CA SER A 26 -11.38 11.31 1.69
C SER A 26 -12.67 10.53 1.41
N ILE A 27 -12.77 9.27 1.84
CA ILE A 27 -14.00 8.47 1.71
C ILE A 27 -15.16 9.12 2.46
N THR A 28 -14.93 9.55 3.71
CA THR A 28 -15.97 10.22 4.53
C THR A 28 -16.45 11.53 3.90
N GLU A 29 -15.58 12.22 3.15
CA GLU A 29 -15.91 13.43 2.39
C GLU A 29 -16.56 13.15 1.01
N GLY A 30 -16.83 11.89 0.67
CA GLY A 30 -17.39 11.50 -0.63
C GLY A 30 -16.38 11.51 -1.78
N LYS A 31 -15.08 11.65 -1.50
CA LYS A 31 -14.00 11.72 -2.48
C LYS A 31 -13.32 10.37 -2.67
N VAL A 32 -14.10 9.35 -3.05
CA VAL A 32 -13.62 7.95 -3.15
C VAL A 32 -12.49 7.81 -4.18
N LYS A 33 -12.62 8.44 -5.35
CA LYS A 33 -11.57 8.44 -6.38
C LYS A 33 -10.25 9.00 -5.87
N ASP A 34 -10.31 10.12 -5.15
CA ASP A 34 -9.11 10.72 -4.57
C ASP A 34 -8.47 9.78 -3.55
N ALA A 35 -9.28 9.12 -2.70
CA ALA A 35 -8.79 8.14 -1.73
C ALA A 35 -8.06 6.97 -2.38
N ILE A 36 -8.56 6.46 -3.52
CA ILE A 36 -7.92 5.38 -4.28
C ILE A 36 -6.60 5.86 -4.88
N ILE A 37 -6.60 7.02 -5.54
CA ILE A 37 -5.43 7.55 -6.26
C ILE A 37 -4.31 7.92 -5.29
N SER A 38 -4.63 8.69 -4.24
CA SER A 38 -3.64 9.06 -3.22
C SER A 38 -3.21 7.85 -2.40
N GLY A 39 -4.16 7.01 -1.99
CA GLY A 39 -3.90 5.79 -1.25
C GLY A 39 -2.92 4.87 -1.96
N TYR A 40 -3.13 4.61 -3.25
CA TYR A 40 -2.19 3.84 -4.09
C TYR A 40 -0.79 4.47 -4.12
N ARG A 41 -0.71 5.78 -4.37
CA ARG A 41 0.57 6.49 -4.46
C ARG A 41 1.33 6.41 -3.13
N ASP A 42 0.64 6.61 -2.02
CA ASP A 42 1.24 6.61 -0.70
C ASP A 42 1.77 5.21 -0.33
N VAL A 43 0.95 4.15 -0.50
CA VAL A 43 1.41 2.77 -0.22
C VAL A 43 2.56 2.34 -1.13
N LYS A 44 2.54 2.74 -2.41
CA LYS A 44 3.64 2.47 -3.35
C LYS A 44 4.93 3.16 -2.89
N ASN A 45 4.85 4.45 -2.55
CA ASN A 45 6.02 5.21 -2.09
C ASN A 45 6.58 4.63 -0.78
N ASP A 46 5.71 4.19 0.11
CA ASP A 46 6.10 3.51 1.34
C ASP A 46 6.77 2.18 1.11
N TYR A 47 6.22 1.36 0.23
CA TYR A 47 6.84 0.13 -0.21
C TYR A 47 8.25 0.37 -0.75
N MET A 48 8.39 1.35 -1.64
CA MET A 48 9.67 1.72 -2.22
C MET A 48 10.68 2.17 -1.17
N ARG A 49 10.24 3.04 -0.25
CA ARG A 49 11.06 3.53 0.87
C ARG A 49 11.47 2.42 1.83
N TYR A 50 10.55 1.52 2.16
CA TYR A 50 10.77 0.44 3.12
C TYR A 50 11.72 -0.64 2.59
N PHE A 51 11.52 -1.06 1.33
CA PHE A 51 12.31 -2.13 0.71
C PHE A 51 13.47 -1.63 -0.16
N GLY A 52 13.73 -0.32 -0.19
CA GLY A 52 14.83 0.30 -0.93
C GLY A 52 14.71 0.14 -2.44
N ILE A 53 13.48 0.17 -2.98
CA ILE A 53 13.23 0.09 -4.43
C ILE A 53 13.31 1.48 -5.05
N GLN A 54 13.99 1.58 -6.19
CA GLN A 54 14.02 2.79 -7.00
C GLN A 54 13.19 2.59 -8.26
N GLN A 55 12.39 3.60 -8.60
CA GLN A 55 11.65 3.68 -9.85
C GLN A 55 12.40 4.64 -10.78
N ALA A 56 12.47 4.32 -12.08
CA ALA A 56 13.04 5.25 -13.03
C ALA A 56 12.14 6.49 -13.20
N PRO A 57 12.69 7.71 -13.37
CA PRO A 57 11.92 8.96 -13.37
C PRO A 57 10.76 9.02 -14.37
N ASP A 58 10.92 8.40 -15.55
CA ASP A 58 9.94 8.44 -16.64
C ASP A 58 9.17 7.11 -16.79
N GLU A 59 9.23 6.23 -15.80
CA GLU A 59 8.56 4.94 -15.84
C GLU A 59 7.08 5.08 -15.48
N GLY A 60 6.20 4.72 -16.43
CA GLY A 60 4.76 4.63 -16.18
C GLY A 60 4.41 3.54 -15.15
N GLU A 61 3.29 3.70 -14.45
CA GLU A 61 2.87 2.81 -13.35
C GLU A 61 2.78 1.34 -13.75
N ARG A 62 2.23 1.08 -14.93
CA ARG A 62 2.11 -0.27 -15.50
C ARG A 62 3.48 -0.92 -15.71
N LEU A 63 4.42 -0.18 -16.28
CA LEU A 63 5.78 -0.67 -16.54
C LEU A 63 6.52 -0.93 -15.22
N PHE A 64 6.37 -0.04 -14.25
CA PHE A 64 6.91 -0.22 -12.89
C PHE A 64 6.40 -1.50 -12.23
N ILE A 65 5.10 -1.79 -12.33
CA ILE A 65 4.53 -3.03 -11.78
C ILE A 65 5.13 -4.26 -12.46
N VAL A 66 5.17 -4.29 -13.79
CA VAL A 66 5.71 -5.43 -14.54
C VAL A 66 7.18 -5.65 -14.21
N ASN A 67 7.99 -4.59 -14.26
CA ASN A 67 9.42 -4.67 -13.99
C ASN A 67 9.72 -5.10 -12.55
N THR A 68 8.95 -4.58 -11.58
CA THR A 68 9.12 -4.95 -10.18
C THR A 68 8.72 -6.41 -9.95
N LEU A 69 7.58 -6.88 -10.50
CA LEU A 69 7.19 -8.29 -10.39
C LEU A 69 8.25 -9.22 -11.01
N LYS A 70 8.76 -8.89 -12.21
CA LYS A 70 9.86 -9.64 -12.84
C LYS A 70 11.13 -9.64 -11.97
N GLY A 71 11.51 -8.48 -11.43
CA GLY A 71 12.66 -8.34 -10.52
C GLY A 71 12.51 -9.10 -9.20
N LEU A 72 11.27 -9.39 -8.80
CA LEU A 72 10.93 -10.23 -7.65
C LEU A 72 10.85 -11.73 -8.00
N GLY A 73 11.20 -12.12 -9.22
CA GLY A 73 11.20 -13.51 -9.68
C GLY A 73 9.85 -14.01 -10.18
N ILE A 74 8.86 -13.12 -10.34
CA ILE A 74 7.57 -13.47 -10.94
C ILE A 74 7.68 -13.27 -12.46
N ASP A 75 7.77 -14.39 -13.16
CA ASP A 75 7.78 -14.38 -14.62
C ASP A 75 6.46 -13.85 -15.17
N LEU A 76 6.54 -12.99 -16.21
CA LEU A 76 5.40 -12.32 -16.82
C LEU A 76 5.64 -12.16 -18.32
N PRO A 77 4.64 -12.45 -19.18
CA PRO A 77 4.75 -12.21 -20.61
C PRO A 77 4.87 -10.71 -20.91
N GLU A 78 5.45 -10.33 -22.05
CA GLU A 78 5.63 -8.91 -22.44
C GLU A 78 4.29 -8.18 -22.58
N GLU A 79 3.26 -8.90 -23.00
CA GLU A 79 1.88 -8.46 -23.14
C GLU A 79 1.30 -7.92 -21.82
N SER A 80 1.88 -8.27 -20.67
CA SER A 80 1.48 -7.75 -19.35
C SER A 80 1.60 -6.23 -19.25
N ILE A 81 2.41 -5.59 -20.10
CA ILE A 81 2.53 -4.13 -20.18
C ILE A 81 1.24 -3.50 -20.74
N VAL A 82 0.46 -4.24 -21.53
CA VAL A 82 -0.75 -3.71 -22.19
C VAL A 82 -2.00 -4.32 -21.56
N ASP A 83 -1.96 -5.61 -21.24
CA ASP A 83 -3.09 -6.35 -20.67
C ASP A 83 -2.79 -6.78 -19.23
N GLY A 84 -3.44 -6.08 -18.29
CA GLY A 84 -3.34 -6.36 -16.86
C GLY A 84 -3.85 -7.74 -16.45
N LYS A 85 -4.61 -8.44 -17.31
CA LYS A 85 -5.09 -9.79 -17.03
C LYS A 85 -3.94 -10.76 -16.78
N PHE A 86 -2.87 -10.70 -17.57
CA PHE A 86 -1.71 -11.57 -17.38
C PHE A 86 -1.06 -11.41 -16.01
N ILE A 87 -1.09 -10.18 -15.47
CA ILE A 87 -0.61 -9.89 -14.12
C ILE A 87 -1.54 -10.54 -13.09
N ILE A 88 -2.85 -10.30 -13.19
CA ILE A 88 -3.86 -10.89 -12.27
C ILE A 88 -3.78 -12.42 -12.27
N ASP A 89 -3.79 -13.04 -13.45
CA ASP A 89 -3.79 -14.50 -13.59
C ASP A 89 -2.54 -15.10 -12.93
N ARG A 90 -1.39 -14.42 -13.03
CA ARG A 90 -0.15 -14.87 -12.41
C ARG A 90 -0.15 -14.72 -10.88
N ILE A 91 -0.62 -13.58 -10.36
CA ILE A 91 -0.51 -13.29 -8.92
C ILE A 91 -1.66 -13.89 -8.09
N SER A 92 -2.83 -14.15 -8.70
CA SER A 92 -4.02 -14.65 -7.98
C SER A 92 -3.85 -16.06 -7.42
N GLY A 93 -2.91 -16.85 -7.97
CA GLY A 93 -2.62 -18.20 -7.51
C GLY A 93 -1.54 -18.29 -6.42
N MET A 94 -0.97 -17.15 -5.99
CA MET A 94 0.14 -17.15 -5.05
C MET A 94 -0.34 -17.31 -3.61
N ASP A 95 0.29 -18.21 -2.85
CA ASP A 95 0.13 -18.27 -1.41
C ASP A 95 0.97 -17.16 -0.74
N LEU A 96 0.33 -16.03 -0.47
CA LEU A 96 0.99 -14.86 0.12
C LEU A 96 1.41 -15.07 1.58
N ALA A 97 0.89 -16.09 2.27
CA ALA A 97 1.24 -16.35 3.67
C ALA A 97 2.62 -17.01 3.81
N SER A 98 3.04 -17.76 2.80
CA SER A 98 4.34 -18.45 2.75
C SER A 98 5.39 -17.74 1.88
N THR A 99 5.00 -16.63 1.26
CA THR A 99 5.84 -15.84 0.35
C THR A 99 6.65 -14.78 1.11
N ASP A 100 7.82 -14.41 0.58
CA ASP A 100 8.63 -13.32 1.11
C ASP A 100 7.78 -12.02 1.27
N PRO A 101 7.87 -11.31 2.41
CA PRO A 101 7.03 -10.13 2.67
C PRO A 101 7.13 -9.04 1.60
N LYS A 102 8.30 -8.85 0.98
CA LYS A 102 8.49 -7.88 -0.10
C LYS A 102 7.68 -8.25 -1.33
N VAL A 103 7.61 -9.55 -1.64
CA VAL A 103 6.82 -10.06 -2.76
C VAL A 103 5.32 -9.99 -2.44
N ALA A 104 4.91 -10.48 -1.27
CA ALA A 104 3.52 -10.47 -0.85
C ALA A 104 2.93 -9.05 -0.76
N CYS A 105 3.71 -8.11 -0.24
CA CYS A 105 3.35 -6.69 -0.21
C CYS A 105 3.14 -6.14 -1.62
N PHE A 106 4.05 -6.44 -2.55
CA PHE A 106 3.98 -5.91 -3.91
C PHE A 106 2.84 -6.52 -4.73
N VAL A 107 2.55 -7.80 -4.52
CA VAL A 107 1.37 -8.45 -5.12
C VAL A 107 0.09 -7.70 -4.74
N LYS A 108 -0.10 -7.37 -3.46
CA LYS A 108 -1.27 -6.59 -3.02
C LYS A 108 -1.32 -5.18 -3.62
N ILE A 109 -0.17 -4.53 -3.80
CA ILE A 109 -0.08 -3.23 -4.49
C ILE A 109 -0.51 -3.37 -5.96
N ALA A 110 -0.02 -4.41 -6.66
CA ALA A 110 -0.38 -4.68 -8.05
C ALA A 110 -1.87 -5.02 -8.20
N GLU A 111 -2.44 -5.82 -7.30
CA GLU A 111 -3.87 -6.10 -7.26
C GLU A 111 -4.69 -4.80 -7.06
N PHE A 112 -4.29 -3.96 -6.10
CA PHE A 112 -4.97 -2.71 -5.83
C PHE A 112 -4.92 -1.76 -7.05
N TYR A 113 -3.77 -1.71 -7.71
CA TYR A 113 -3.59 -0.93 -8.93
C TYR A 113 -4.61 -1.36 -10.01
N LEU A 114 -4.64 -2.66 -10.30
CA LEU A 114 -5.45 -3.26 -11.36
C LEU A 114 -6.94 -3.16 -11.07
N LYS A 115 -7.36 -3.43 -9.83
CA LYS A 115 -8.78 -3.49 -9.44
C LYS A 115 -9.39 -2.10 -9.23
N TYR A 116 -8.63 -1.15 -8.69
CA TYR A 116 -9.18 0.14 -8.26
C TYR A 116 -8.50 1.34 -8.92
N TYR A 117 -7.17 1.42 -8.88
CA TYR A 117 -6.45 2.63 -9.31
C TYR A 117 -6.69 2.97 -10.77
N GLU A 118 -6.57 2.01 -11.69
CA GLU A 118 -6.74 2.30 -13.12
C GLU A 118 -8.14 2.81 -13.44
N LYS A 119 -9.16 2.19 -12.85
CA LYS A 119 -10.54 2.64 -12.98
C LYS A 119 -10.71 4.06 -12.39
N ALA A 120 -10.16 4.32 -11.21
CA ALA A 120 -10.25 5.64 -10.59
C ALA A 120 -9.54 6.73 -11.40
N LYS A 121 -8.40 6.40 -12.00
CA LYS A 121 -7.52 7.34 -12.70
C LYS A 121 -7.95 7.63 -14.14
N TYR A 122 -8.44 6.62 -14.86
CA TYR A 122 -8.64 6.68 -16.30
C TYR A 122 -10.11 6.54 -16.75
N SER A 123 -11.03 6.20 -15.84
CA SER A 123 -12.46 6.13 -16.15
C SER A 123 -13.20 7.27 -15.49
N ASP A 124 -14.24 7.80 -16.14
CA ASP A 124 -15.18 8.78 -15.57
C ASP A 124 -16.28 8.13 -14.71
N SER A 125 -16.25 6.80 -14.57
CA SER A 125 -17.23 6.08 -13.77
C SER A 125 -17.24 6.55 -12.31
N VAL A 126 -18.44 6.65 -11.75
CA VAL A 126 -18.62 6.77 -10.29
C VAL A 126 -18.10 5.47 -9.67
N ILE A 127 -17.27 5.62 -8.63
CA ILE A 127 -16.76 4.50 -7.84
C ILE A 127 -17.37 4.66 -6.46
N GLU A 128 -18.21 3.71 -6.10
CA GLU A 128 -18.72 3.56 -4.74
C GLU A 128 -17.70 2.75 -3.94
N ASP A 129 -17.53 3.11 -2.67
CA ASP A 129 -16.75 2.32 -1.72
C ASP A 129 -17.71 1.39 -0.98
N ASP A 130 -17.52 0.09 -1.16
CA ASP A 130 -18.21 -0.98 -0.42
C ASP A 130 -17.53 -1.30 0.93
N GLY A 131 -16.57 -0.46 1.34
CA GLY A 131 -15.76 -0.63 2.53
C GLY A 131 -14.44 -1.36 2.26
N GLU A 132 -14.22 -1.85 1.04
CA GLU A 132 -13.02 -2.61 0.72
C GLU A 132 -11.78 -1.72 0.57
N ILE A 133 -11.91 -0.45 0.17
CA ILE A 133 -10.72 0.38 -0.16
C ILE A 133 -9.76 0.48 1.04
N ILE A 134 -10.27 0.79 2.22
CA ILE A 134 -9.47 0.90 3.44
C ILE A 134 -8.90 -0.46 3.86
N GLU A 135 -9.70 -1.52 3.77
CA GLU A 135 -9.25 -2.87 4.11
C GLU A 135 -8.09 -3.31 3.22
N ARG A 136 -8.20 -3.09 1.91
CA ARG A 136 -7.17 -3.45 0.92
C ARG A 136 -5.88 -2.66 1.16
N LEU A 137 -5.96 -1.35 1.37
CA LEU A 137 -4.80 -0.51 1.70
C LEU A 137 -4.14 -0.95 3.01
N THR A 138 -4.94 -1.23 4.05
CA THR A 138 -4.46 -1.74 5.34
C THR A 138 -3.73 -3.07 5.16
N GLY A 139 -4.28 -3.96 4.33
CA GLY A 139 -3.71 -5.28 4.04
C GLY A 139 -2.31 -5.23 3.41
N ILE A 140 -1.94 -4.14 2.74
CA ILE A 140 -0.59 -3.94 2.21
C ILE A 140 0.41 -3.70 3.36
N TYR A 141 0.04 -2.88 4.33
CA TYR A 141 0.90 -2.56 5.49
C TYR A 141 1.14 -3.74 6.43
N ASN A 142 0.35 -4.81 6.36
CA ASN A 142 0.58 -6.02 7.16
C ASN A 142 1.94 -6.70 6.88
N TYR A 143 2.59 -6.34 5.77
CA TYR A 143 3.90 -6.88 5.36
C TYR A 143 5.06 -5.90 5.62
N MET A 144 4.77 -4.75 6.23
CA MET A 144 5.76 -3.73 6.56
C MET A 144 5.76 -3.43 8.06
N ASP A 145 6.93 -3.19 8.62
CA ASP A 145 7.04 -2.68 9.99
C ASP A 145 6.71 -1.19 10.02
N ILE A 146 5.44 -0.88 10.31
CA ILE A 146 4.92 0.50 10.31
C ILE A 146 5.61 1.38 11.36
N THR A 147 6.11 0.79 12.45
CA THR A 147 6.87 1.51 13.49
C THR A 147 8.20 1.99 12.93
N LYS A 148 8.93 1.11 12.23
CA LYS A 148 10.15 1.51 11.51
C LYS A 148 9.88 2.50 10.38
N LEU A 149 8.71 2.45 9.77
CA LEU A 149 8.38 3.29 8.63
C LEU A 149 8.00 4.73 9.04
N TYR A 150 7.27 4.87 10.16
CA TYR A 150 6.62 6.13 10.54
C TYR A 150 6.93 6.64 11.95
N PHE A 151 7.43 5.79 12.84
CA PHE A 151 7.54 6.11 14.27
C PHE A 151 8.98 5.89 14.80
N LYS A 152 9.99 5.98 13.92
CA LYS A 152 11.41 5.92 14.30
C LYS A 152 11.75 7.07 15.25
N GLY A 153 12.01 6.75 16.52
CA GLY A 153 12.41 7.70 17.55
C GLY A 153 11.37 7.92 18.67
N ASP A 154 10.14 7.42 18.52
CA ASP A 154 9.12 7.53 19.58
C ASP A 154 9.38 6.59 20.78
N ASP A 155 10.27 5.61 20.63
CA ASP A 155 10.74 4.73 21.71
C ASP A 155 11.81 5.38 22.61
N ALA A 156 12.38 6.53 22.23
CA ALA A 156 13.43 7.21 23.00
C ALA A 156 12.91 7.98 24.23
N GLY A 157 11.59 7.92 24.48
CA GLY A 157 10.94 8.53 25.65
C GLY A 157 10.76 7.58 26.85
N VAL A 158 11.17 6.31 26.75
CA VAL A 158 11.19 5.40 27.90
C VAL A 158 12.59 5.48 28.51
N GLY A 159 12.78 6.52 29.32
CA GLY A 159 14.03 6.74 30.06
C GLY A 159 14.42 5.51 30.88
N THR A 160 15.62 5.01 30.60
CA THR A 160 16.46 4.29 31.56
C THR A 160 17.28 5.29 32.35
#